data_AF-A0A959SY36-F1
#
_entry.id   AF-A0A959SY36-F1
#
_cell.length_a   1.000
_cell.length_b   1.000
_cell.length_c   1.000
_cell.angle_alpha   90.00
_cell.angle_beta   90.00
_cell.angle_gamma   90.00
#
_symmetry.space_group_name_H-M   'P 1'
#
loop_
_entity.id
_entity.type
_entity.pdbx_description
1 polymer ?
#
loop_
_entity_poly.entity_id
_entity_poly.type
_entity_poly.pdbx_seq_one_letter_code
_entity_poly.pdbx_strand_id
1 'polypeptide(L)'
;FDEIIIRCDKNLRGRTADEIIGLLKEGIESVNPDVPVAVIANENEALEYIYAHPKQGALYTIMCDVVAGALDKIRELKQREEMEEKPLALSQ
;
A
#
# COMPACT_ATOMS: atom_id res chain seq x y z
N PHE A 1 -10.19 -0.60 10.49
CA PHE A 1 -9.76 -0.92 9.11
C PHE A 1 -10.45 -2.21 8.73
N ASP A 2 -11.00 -2.30 7.52
CA ASP A 2 -11.71 -3.49 7.04
C ASP A 2 -10.78 -4.49 6.35
N GLU A 3 -9.60 -4.04 5.94
CA GLU A 3 -8.52 -4.82 5.37
C GLU A 3 -7.19 -4.16 5.74
N ILE A 4 -6.16 -4.97 5.97
CA ILE A 4 -4.82 -4.49 6.31
C ILE A 4 -3.80 -5.14 5.38
N ILE A 5 -2.89 -4.32 4.84
CA ILE A 5 -1.71 -4.78 4.11
C ILE A 5 -0.49 -4.39 4.94
N ILE A 6 0.25 -5.38 5.43
CA ILE A 6 1.53 -5.18 6.10
C ILE A 6 2.61 -5.05 5.03
N ARG A 7 3.25 -3.88 5.00
CA ARG A 7 4.42 -3.57 4.17
C ARG A 7 5.60 -3.19 5.07
N CYS A 8 6.81 -3.37 4.60
CA CYS A 8 8.02 -3.02 5.33
C CYS A 8 8.67 -1.77 4.76
N ASP A 9 9.13 -0.90 5.67
CA ASP A 9 10.02 0.19 5.33
C ASP A 9 11.46 -0.31 5.21
N LYS A 10 12.35 0.50 4.63
CA LYS A 10 13.80 0.23 4.64
C LYS A 10 14.36 0.32 6.06
N ASN A 11 13.70 1.08 6.93
CA ASN A 11 14.13 1.31 8.31
C ASN A 11 13.54 0.26 9.28
N LEU A 12 14.28 -0.83 9.50
CA LEU A 12 13.83 -1.93 10.38
C LEU A 12 14.16 -1.71 11.88
N ARG A 13 14.75 -0.57 12.24
CA ARG A 13 15.02 -0.13 13.64
C ARG A 13 15.68 -1.21 14.53
N GLY A 14 16.60 -1.97 13.95
CA GLY A 14 17.37 -3.00 14.66
C GLY A 14 16.65 -4.36 14.83
N ARG A 15 15.52 -4.56 14.17
CA ARG A 15 14.81 -5.84 14.07
C ARG A 15 14.86 -6.37 12.64
N THR A 16 14.48 -7.62 12.46
CA THR A 16 14.22 -8.21 11.14
C THR A 16 12.81 -7.84 10.66
N ALA A 17 12.58 -7.90 9.35
CA ALA A 17 11.26 -7.68 8.78
C ALA A 17 10.23 -8.69 9.34
N ASP A 18 10.62 -9.96 9.45
CA ASP A 18 9.76 -11.04 9.95
C ASP A 18 9.33 -10.82 11.40
N GLU A 19 10.24 -10.35 12.26
CA GLU A 19 9.90 -10.01 13.65
C GLU A 19 8.89 -8.86 13.72
N ILE A 20 9.06 -7.82 12.90
CA ILE A 20 8.14 -6.68 12.87
C ILE A 20 6.77 -7.14 12.35
N ILE A 21 6.74 -7.92 11.26
CA ILE A 21 5.51 -8.47 10.68
C ILE A 21 4.80 -9.34 11.72
N GLY A 22 5.53 -10.19 12.45
CA GLY A 22 4.99 -11.04 13.52
C GLY A 22 4.32 -10.22 14.62
N LEU A 23 5.00 -9.18 15.13
CA LEU A 23 4.45 -8.29 16.16
C LEU A 23 3.20 -7.55 15.68
N LEU A 24 3.19 -7.10 14.42
CA LEU A 24 2.02 -6.44 13.84
C LEU A 24 0.84 -7.41 13.72
N LYS A 25 1.07 -8.64 13.25
CA LYS A 25 0.03 -9.68 13.18
C LYS A 25 -0.53 -10.00 14.56
N GLU A 26 0.31 -10.21 15.55
CA GLU A 26 -0.11 -10.47 16.93
C GLU A 26 -1.00 -9.34 17.46
N GLY A 27 -0.57 -8.08 17.27
CA GLY A 27 -1.36 -6.92 17.69
C GLY A 27 -2.70 -6.81 16.96
N ILE A 28 -2.74 -7.05 15.65
CA ILE A 28 -3.97 -7.00 14.84
C ILE A 28 -4.94 -8.10 15.29
N GLU A 29 -4.46 -9.35 15.38
CA GLU A 29 -5.25 -10.53 15.76
C GLU A 29 -5.79 -10.41 17.18
N SER A 30 -5.04 -9.77 18.09
CA SER A 30 -5.49 -9.51 19.47
C SER A 30 -6.71 -8.58 19.58
N VAL A 31 -6.94 -7.75 18.56
CA VAL A 31 -8.06 -6.79 18.51
C VAL A 31 -9.19 -7.32 17.65
N ASN A 32 -8.90 -7.83 16.46
CA ASN A 32 -9.87 -8.42 15.56
C ASN A 32 -9.22 -9.53 14.73
N PRO A 33 -9.43 -10.82 15.05
CA PRO A 33 -8.84 -11.93 14.31
C PRO A 33 -9.48 -12.15 12.93
N ASP A 34 -10.66 -11.58 12.66
CA ASP A 34 -11.38 -11.77 11.41
C ASP A 34 -11.02 -10.73 10.34
N VAL A 35 -10.21 -9.72 10.67
CA VAL A 35 -9.77 -8.74 9.67
C VAL A 35 -8.80 -9.39 8.68
N PRO A 36 -9.06 -9.31 7.35
CA PRO A 36 -8.12 -9.81 6.36
C PRO A 36 -6.77 -9.08 6.45
N VAL A 37 -5.69 -9.84 6.59
CA VAL A 37 -4.32 -9.32 6.61
C VAL A 37 -3.51 -9.95 5.48
N ALA A 38 -3.02 -9.13 4.56
CA ALA A 38 -2.02 -9.52 3.56
C ALA A 38 -0.64 -8.99 3.93
N VAL A 39 0.41 -9.66 3.46
CA VAL A 39 1.80 -9.19 3.61
C VAL A 39 2.38 -8.95 2.22
N ILE A 40 2.71 -7.70 1.92
CA ILE A 40 3.43 -7.29 0.72
C ILE A 40 4.61 -6.44 1.19
N ALA A 41 5.74 -7.09 1.49
CA ALA A 41 6.84 -6.47 2.20
C ALA A 41 7.46 -5.28 1.45
N ASN A 42 7.49 -5.34 0.13
CA ASN A 42 8.00 -4.25 -0.70
C ASN A 42 6.96 -3.12 -0.81
N GLU A 43 7.35 -1.91 -0.41
CA GLU A 43 6.49 -0.73 -0.46
C GLU A 43 5.93 -0.44 -1.85
N ASN A 44 6.76 -0.49 -2.90
CA ASN A 44 6.31 -0.18 -4.26
C ASN A 44 5.30 -1.22 -4.76
N GLU A 45 5.54 -2.50 -4.47
CA GLU A 45 4.62 -3.58 -4.84
C GLU A 45 3.29 -3.45 -4.09
N ALA A 46 3.32 -3.05 -2.81
CA ALA A 46 2.11 -2.83 -2.03
C ALA A 46 1.29 -1.64 -2.58
N LEU A 47 1.95 -0.55 -2.95
CA LEU A 47 1.30 0.62 -3.55
C LEU A 47 0.74 0.30 -4.95
N GLU A 48 1.48 -0.46 -5.76
CA GLU A 48 1.01 -0.90 -7.07
C GLU A 48 -0.17 -1.86 -6.95
N TYR A 49 -0.16 -2.78 -5.97
CA TYR A 49 -1.25 -3.70 -5.72
C TYR A 49 -2.57 -2.97 -5.40
N ILE A 50 -2.55 -1.98 -4.49
CA ILE A 50 -3.76 -1.22 -4.15
C ILE A 50 -4.24 -0.33 -5.29
N TYR A 51 -3.31 0.16 -6.13
CA TYR A 51 -3.64 0.97 -7.30
C TYR A 51 -4.29 0.15 -8.42
N ALA A 52 -3.80 -1.08 -8.63
CA ALA A 52 -4.33 -2.00 -9.63
C ALA A 52 -5.66 -2.66 -9.21
N HIS A 53 -5.95 -2.70 -7.90
CA HIS A 53 -7.17 -3.31 -7.35
C HIS A 53 -7.96 -2.30 -6.49
N PRO A 54 -8.40 -1.17 -7.06
CA PRO A 54 -9.11 -0.16 -6.29
C PRO A 54 -10.49 -0.67 -5.88
N LYS A 55 -10.85 -0.47 -4.61
CA LYS A 55 -12.19 -0.71 -4.10
C LYS A 55 -12.99 0.59 -4.16
N GLN A 56 -14.05 0.61 -4.96
CA GLN A 56 -14.89 1.81 -5.09
C GLN A 56 -15.44 2.25 -3.74
N GLY A 57 -15.26 3.53 -3.41
CA GLY A 57 -15.69 4.11 -2.14
C GLY A 57 -14.79 3.80 -0.94
N ALA A 58 -13.65 3.12 -1.13
CA ALA A 58 -12.70 2.85 -0.06
C ALA A 58 -11.83 4.07 0.29
N LEU A 59 -11.49 4.19 1.56
CA LEU A 59 -10.48 5.12 2.07
C LEU A 59 -9.18 4.35 2.35
N TYR A 60 -8.14 4.64 1.58
CA TYR A 60 -6.81 4.06 1.79
C TYR A 60 -6.00 4.94 2.75
N THR A 61 -5.52 4.34 3.84
CA THR A 61 -4.64 5.01 4.81
C THR A 61 -3.25 4.38 4.74
N ILE A 62 -2.24 5.19 4.39
CA ILE A 62 -0.85 4.73 4.28
C ILE A 62 -0.06 5.26 5.48
N MET A 63 0.35 4.36 6.36
CA MET A 63 1.22 4.69 7.50
C MET A 63 2.68 4.55 7.05
N CYS A 64 3.40 5.67 6.96
CA CYS A 64 4.81 5.70 6.58
C CYS A 64 5.64 6.65 7.45
N ASP A 65 6.92 6.30 7.62
CA ASP A 65 7.89 7.08 8.40
C ASP A 65 8.43 8.25 7.55
N VAL A 66 8.65 8.00 6.25
CA VAL A 66 9.07 9.01 5.27
C VAL A 66 7.94 9.25 4.26
N VAL A 67 7.26 10.38 4.41
CA VAL A 67 6.08 10.74 3.58
C VAL A 67 6.43 11.01 2.12
N ALA A 68 7.62 11.54 1.85
CA ALA A 68 8.02 11.98 0.50
C ALA A 68 7.98 10.82 -0.52
N GLY A 69 8.53 9.65 -0.17
CA GLY A 69 8.60 8.50 -1.08
C GLY A 69 7.23 7.97 -1.48
N ALA A 70 6.34 7.78 -0.50
CA ALA A 70 4.97 7.33 -0.77
C ALA A 70 4.19 8.35 -1.62
N LEU A 71 4.33 9.65 -1.33
CA LEU A 71 3.66 10.70 -2.08
C LEU A 71 4.14 10.77 -3.54
N ASP A 72 5.44 10.64 -3.77
CA ASP A 72 6.02 10.67 -5.11
C ASP A 72 5.54 9.48 -5.95
N LYS A 73 5.50 8.26 -5.36
CA LYS A 73 4.97 7.09 -6.06
C LYS A 73 3.48 7.23 -6.39
N ILE A 74 2.66 7.77 -5.48
CA ILE A 74 1.24 8.01 -5.75
C ILE A 74 1.04 9.04 -6.87
N ARG A 75 1.88 10.09 -6.93
CA ARG A 75 1.85 11.08 -8.02
C ARG A 75 2.22 10.47 -9.36
N GLU A 76 3.28 9.64 -9.39
CA GLU A 76 3.69 8.90 -10.58
C GLU A 76 2.55 7.99 -11.09
N LEU A 77 1.90 7.25 -10.20
CA LEU A 77 0.78 6.36 -10.54
C LEU A 77 -0.40 7.14 -11.13
N LYS A 78 -0.78 8.29 -10.54
CA LYS A 78 -1.81 9.18 -11.08
C LYS A 78 -1.47 9.75 -12.45
N GLN A 79 -0.22 10.19 -12.64
CA GLN A 79 0.23 10.68 -13.94
C GLN A 79 0.16 9.57 -15.01
N ARG A 80 0.49 8.33 -14.64
CA ARG A 80 0.39 7.19 -15.56
C ARG A 80 -1.06 6.92 -15.97
N GLU A 81 -1.99 6.93 -15.02
CA GLU A 81 -3.43 6.81 -15.29
C GLU A 81 -3.91 7.90 -16.28
N GLU A 82 -3.56 9.17 -16.04
CA GLU A 82 -3.93 10.28 -16.92
C GLU A 82 -3.33 10.18 -18.33
N MET A 83 -2.16 9.55 -18.48
CA MET A 83 -1.54 9.31 -19.79
C MET A 83 -2.18 8.14 -20.53
N GLU A 84 -2.60 7.10 -19.81
CA GLU A 84 -3.28 5.92 -20.36
C GLU A 84 -4.74 6.19 -20.76
N GLU A 85 -5.40 7.19 -20.17
CA GLU A 85 -6.74 7.65 -20.61
C GLU A 85 -6.71 8.50 -21.90
N LYS A 86 -5.55 9.09 -22.26
CA LYS A 86 -5.39 9.97 -23.42
C LYS A 86 -5.20 9.34 -24.83
N PRO A 87 -4.93 8.04 -25.07
CA PRO A 87 -4.61 7.56 -26.42
C PRO A 87 -5.78 7.44 -27.42
N LEU A 88 -7.04 7.66 -27.04
CA LEU A 88 -8.19 7.47 -27.96
C LEU A 88 -9.01 8.74 -28.29
N ALA A 89 -8.68 9.90 -27.71
CA ALA A 89 -9.45 11.13 -27.96
C ALA A 89 -8.98 11.94 -29.18
N LEU A 90 -7.95 11.48 -29.92
CA LEU A 90 -7.33 12.24 -31.03
C LEU A 90 -7.40 11.56 -32.40
N SER A 91 -8.32 10.62 -32.59
CA SER A 91 -8.59 10.02 -33.90
C SER A 91 -10.06 10.13 -34.30
N GLN A 92 -10.59 11.36 -34.42
CA GLN A 92 -11.69 11.72 -35.34
C GLN A 92 -11.54 13.18 -35.78
#